data_AF-A0A958GZ16-F1
#
_entry.id   AF-A0A958GZ16-F1
#
_cell.length_a   1.000
_cell.length_b   1.000
_cell.length_c   1.000
_cell.angle_alpha   90.00
_cell.angle_beta   90.00
_cell.angle_gamma   90.00
#
_symmetry.space_group_name_H-M   'P 1'
#
loop_
_entity.id
_entity.type
_entity.pdbx_description
1 polymer ?
#
loop_
_entity_poly.entity_id
_entity_poly.type
_entity_poly.pdbx_seq_one_letter_code
_entity_poly.pdbx_strand_id
1 'polypeptide(L)' 'MRHKPEKFLRDILDAGNAIRQFLDAHSYEEFLADRTLRSALRYEMQTIGEALAQLARIAPELADRFSD' A
#
# COMPACT_ATOMS: atom_id res chain seq x y z
N MET A 1 -18.33 12.51 -0.87
CA MET A 1 -17.42 13.10 -1.86
C MET A 1 -16.88 11.99 -2.75
N ARG A 2 -16.99 12.09 -4.08
CA ARG A 2 -16.44 11.07 -5.00
C ARG A 2 -14.93 11.32 -5.08
N HIS A 3 -14.14 10.50 -4.39
CA HIS A 3 -12.68 10.58 -4.49
C HIS A 3 -12.26 10.35 -5.94
N LYS A 4 -11.29 11.13 -6.43
CA LYS A 4 -10.79 10.99 -7.79
C LYS A 4 -9.77 9.83 -7.85
N PRO A 5 -9.66 9.09 -8.96
CA PRO A 5 -8.73 7.96 -9.12
C PRO A 5 -7.28 8.29 -8.72
N GLU A 6 -6.82 9.52 -8.95
CA GLU A 6 -5.46 9.98 -8.64
C GLU A 6 -5.16 9.93 -7.13
N LYS A 7 -6.18 10.07 -6.28
CA LYS A 7 -6.00 9.92 -4.84
C LYS A 7 -5.59 8.49 -4.50
N PHE A 8 -6.28 7.49 -5.04
CA PHE A 8 -5.97 6.08 -4.76
C PHE A 8 -4.60 5.68 -5.31
N LEU A 9 -4.24 6.17 -6.50
CA LEU A 9 -2.90 6.00 -7.04
C LEU A 9 -1.83 6.60 -6.12
N ARG A 10 -2.12 7.78 -5.54
CA ARG A 10 -1.22 8.43 -4.58
C ARG A 10 -1.10 7.63 -3.29
N ASP A 11 -2.22 7.17 -2.73
CA ASP A 11 -2.25 6.35 -1.52
C ASP A 11 -1.42 5.06 -1.71
N ILE A 12 -1.53 4.39 -2.87
CA ILE A 12 -0.72 3.22 -3.22
C ILE A 12 0.78 3.57 -3.27
N LEU A 13 1.14 4.66 -3.93
CA LEU A 13 2.54 5.10 -4.06
C LEU A 13 3.15 5.48 -2.71
N ASP A 14 2.41 6.21 -1.88
CA ASP A 14 2.88 6.67 -0.57
C ASP A 14 3.07 5.46 0.36
N ALA A 15 2.14 4.51 0.40
CA ALA A 15 2.26 3.27 1.16
C ALA A 15 3.43 2.39 0.67
N GLY A 16 3.60 2.24 -0.64
CA GLY A 16 4.73 1.49 -1.21
C GLY A 16 6.09 2.12 -0.87
N ASN A 17 6.18 3.45 -0.86
CA ASN A 17 7.38 4.16 -0.42
C ASN A 17 7.64 3.97 1.08
N ALA A 18 6.60 3.99 1.92
CA ALA A 18 6.72 3.74 3.35
C ALA A 18 7.25 2.31 3.61
N ILE A 19 6.71 1.31 2.92
CA ILE A 19 7.21 -0.08 2.98
C ILE A 19 8.69 -0.15 2.57
N ARG A 20 9.08 0.51 1.47
CA ARG A 20 10.48 0.50 1.03
C ARG A 20 11.41 1.13 2.05
N GLN A 21 11.08 2.32 2.56
CA GLN A 21 11.85 2.98 3.61
C GLN A 21 11.97 2.10 4.86
N PHE A 22 10.89 1.38 5.20
CA PHE A 22 10.87 0.47 6.32
C PHE A 22 11.83 -0.71 6.14
N LEU A 23 11.79 -1.35 4.97
CA LEU A 23 12.65 -2.49 4.63
C LEU A 23 14.13 -2.09 4.48
N ASP A 24 14.41 -0.85 4.05
CA ASP A 24 15.77 -0.32 3.97
C ASP A 24 16.36 -0.02 5.37
N ALA A 25 15.51 0.21 6.37
CA ALA A 25 15.91 0.63 7.71
C ALA A 25 15.99 -0.49 8.75
N HIS A 26 15.42 -1.67 8.49
CA HIS A 26 15.31 -2.76 9.46
C HIS A 26 15.74 -4.10 8.86
N SER A 27 16.38 -4.94 9.68
CA SER A 27 16.70 -6.32 9.31
C SER A 27 15.47 -7.23 9.36
N TYR A 28 15.59 -8.40 8.73
CA TYR A 28 14.55 -9.42 8.78
C TYR A 28 14.32 -9.94 10.21
N GLU A 29 15.39 -10.07 11.00
CA GLU A 29 15.34 -10.50 12.39
C GLU A 29 14.60 -9.48 13.26
N GLU A 30 14.85 -8.18 13.05
CA GLU A 30 14.13 -7.10 13.74
C GLU A 30 12.64 -7.13 13.40
N PHE A 31 12.31 -7.32 12.12
CA PHE A 31 10.93 -7.51 11.67
C PHE A 31 10.25 -8.71 12.36
N LEU A 32 10.96 -9.83 12.56
CA LEU A 32 10.41 -11.01 13.26
C LEU A 32 10.33 -10.83 14.79
N ALA A 33 11.21 -10.04 15.38
CA ALA A 33 11.21 -9.78 16.81
C ALA A 33 10.15 -8.75 17.23
N ASP A 34 9.86 -7.76 16.38
CA ASP A 34 9.02 -6.63 16.74
C ASP A 34 7.61 -6.69 16.12
N ARG A 35 6.59 -6.81 16.99
CA ARG A 35 5.18 -6.83 16.60
C ARG A 35 4.70 -5.49 16.04
N THR A 36 5.21 -4.37 16.54
CA THR A 36 4.88 -3.02 16.06
C THR A 36 5.32 -2.85 14.63
N LEU A 37 6.56 -3.25 14.33
CA LEU A 37 7.12 -3.30 12.97
C LEU A 37 6.22 -4.09 12.01
N ARG A 38 5.83 -5.30 12.39
CA ARG A 38 4.92 -6.12 11.56
C ARG A 38 3.54 -5.50 11.39
N SER A 39 3.05 -4.80 12.41
CA SER A 39 1.73 -4.17 12.38
C SER A 39 1.73 -2.95 11.46
N ALA A 40 2.80 -2.14 11.47
CA ALA A 40 2.99 -1.03 10.56
C ALA A 40 3.05 -1.50 9.10
N LEU A 41 3.88 -2.50 8.79
CA LEU A 41 3.99 -3.03 7.42
C LEU A 41 2.66 -3.64 6.94
N ARG A 42 1.92 -4.32 7.83
CA ARG A 42 0.57 -4.83 7.53
C ARG A 42 -0.42 -3.71 7.23
N TYR A 43 -0.35 -2.60 7.96
CA TYR A 43 -1.21 -1.45 7.73
C TYR A 43 -0.98 -0.87 6.34
N GLU A 44 0.28 -0.65 5.93
CA GLU A 44 0.59 -0.15 4.59
C GLU A 44 0.09 -1.11 3.48
N MET A 45 0.26 -2.42 3.68
CA MET A 45 -0.28 -3.43 2.74
C MET A 45 -1.81 -3.39 2.66
N GLN A 46 -2.48 -3.17 3.79
CA GLN A 46 -3.94 -3.01 3.82
C GLN A 46 -4.36 -1.74 3.08
N THR A 47 -3.67 -0.62 3.27
CA THR A 47 -3.92 0.64 2.55
C THR A 47 -3.79 0.46 1.04
N ILE A 48 -2.75 -0.25 0.58
CA ILE A 48 -2.59 -0.59 -0.85
C ILE A 48 -3.79 -1.39 -1.36
N GLY A 49 -4.17 -2.46 -0.64
CA GLY A 49 -5.30 -3.32 -1.04
C GLY A 49 -6.64 -2.56 -1.09
N GLU A 50 -6.91 -1.71 -0.09
CA GLU A 50 -8.10 -0.87 -0.05
C GLU A 50 -8.14 0.14 -1.20
N ALA A 51 -7.02 0.81 -1.46
CA ALA A 51 -6.90 1.78 -2.55
C ALA A 51 -7.07 1.11 -3.93
N LEU A 52 -6.48 -0.06 -4.15
CA LEU A 52 -6.67 -0.85 -5.37
C LEU A 52 -8.13 -1.28 -5.55
N ALA A 53 -8.78 -1.79 -4.49
CA ALA A 53 -10.19 -2.18 -4.55
C ALA A 53 -11.11 -0.99 -4.88
N GLN A 54 -10.83 0.19 -4.31
CA GLN A 54 -11.57 1.41 -4.65
C GLN A 54 -11.29 1.86 -6.08
N LEU A 55 -10.04 1.83 -6.53
CA LEU A 55 -9.64 2.19 -7.89
C LEU A 55 -10.35 1.30 -8.92
N ALA A 56 -10.34 -0.02 -8.72
CA ALA A 56 -11.03 -0.99 -9.59
C ALA A 56 -12.54 -0.72 -9.69
N ARG A 57 -13.15 -0.21 -8.63
CA ARG A 57 -14.58 0.15 -8.61
C ARG A 57 -14.89 1.45 -9.36
N ILE A 58 -13.97 2.42 -9.39
CA ILE A 58 -14.25 3.77 -9.93
C ILE A 58 -13.59 4.08 -11.27
N ALA A 59 -12.51 3.38 -11.60
CA ALA A 59 -11.71 3.50 -12.82
C ALA A 59 -11.09 2.13 -13.16
N PRO A 60 -11.92 1.14 -13.55
CA PRO A 60 -11.45 -0.22 -13.84
C PRO A 60 -10.35 -0.25 -14.90
N GLU A 61 -10.41 0.62 -15.92
CA GLU A 61 -9.40 0.74 -16.96
C GLU A 61 -8.00 1.14 -16.43
N LEU A 62 -7.95 1.86 -15.30
CA LEU A 62 -6.70 2.16 -14.61
C LEU A 62 -6.25 0.97 -13.76
N ALA A 63 -7.19 0.29 -13.09
CA ALA A 63 -6.88 -0.87 -12.27
C ALA A 63 -6.32 -2.05 -13.09
N ASP A 64 -6.79 -2.23 -14.32
CA ASP A 64 -6.31 -3.26 -15.26
C ASP A 64 -4.84 -3.08 -15.65
N ARG A 65 -4.22 -1.94 -15.35
CA ARG A 65 -2.78 -1.70 -15.55
C ARG A 65 -1.91 -2.26 -14.42
N PHE A 66 -2.52 -2.72 -13.33
CA PHE A 66 -1.86 -3.27 -12.15
C PHE A 66 -2.06 -4.80 -12.02
N SER A 67 -2.66 -5.45 -13.03
CA SER A 67 -2.80 -6.91 -13.04
C SER A 67 -1.44 -7.60 -13.22
N ASP A 68 -1.33 -8.80 -12.64
CA ASP A 68 -0.17 -9.71 -12.75
C ASP A 68 0.22 -10.02 -14.21
#